data_AF-A0A542MXQ3-F1
#
_entry.id   AF-A0A542MXQ3-F1
#
_cell.length_a   1.000
_cell.length_b   1.000
_cell.length_c   1.000
_cell.angle_alpha   90.00
_cell.angle_beta   90.00
_cell.angle_gamma   90.00
#
_symmetry.space_group_name_H-M   'P 1'
#
loop_
_entity.id
_entity.type
_entity.pdbx_description
1 polymer ?
#
loop_
_entity_poly.entity_id
_entity_poly.type
_entity_poly.pdbx_seq_one_letter_code
_entity_poly.pdbx_strand_id
1 'polypeptide(L)'
;MVLAATIVIWGLMVWLSTAVWGNEVGPARRISSALFVIALTVPMIVVVRRFLDRRPWSTLRLQTGPSLWRSLLVGVGSFVIPSAIGLGVASAAGWVRITTDLSPAALVGAVAFTVVTVLLLEAIPEELIFRGYVYRTLSASIAPVRAVLIQAVLFALLGTTLWVATTGWGVIVERGSLFLVMGVVLGVQRLVSDSVWTPIGFHLGFQVVAQSLLTNPAVQTSSAMVVTVAGIVPGFVFSVAVTRLFIHRKANWILPEPDASL
;
A
#
# COMPACT_ATOMS: atom_id res chain seq x y z
N MET A 1 -18.37 -5.04 -9.20
CA MET A 1 -19.03 -4.05 -8.32
C MET A 1 -18.05 -3.32 -7.41
N VAL A 2 -17.24 -4.01 -6.58
CA VAL A 2 -16.26 -3.34 -5.68
C VAL A 2 -15.32 -2.39 -6.43
N LEU A 3 -14.69 -2.81 -7.53
CA LEU A 3 -13.78 -1.94 -8.30
C LEU A 3 -14.46 -0.68 -8.84
N ALA A 4 -15.70 -0.77 -9.29
CA ALA A 4 -16.47 0.39 -9.77
C ALA A 4 -16.76 1.35 -8.61
N ALA A 5 -17.16 0.82 -7.45
CA ALA A 5 -17.37 1.62 -6.25
C ALA A 5 -16.05 2.27 -5.76
N THR A 6 -14.91 1.58 -5.86
CA THR A 6 -13.59 2.17 -5.57
C THR A 6 -13.29 3.37 -6.47
N ILE A 7 -13.52 3.25 -7.79
CA ILE A 7 -13.34 4.37 -8.73
C ILE A 7 -14.23 5.55 -8.34
N VAL A 8 -15.49 5.29 -8.00
CA VAL A 8 -16.42 6.34 -7.55
C VAL A 8 -15.95 7.00 -6.26
N ILE A 9 -15.52 6.22 -5.26
CA ILE A 9 -15.03 6.76 -3.97
C ILE A 9 -13.81 7.66 -4.19
N TRP A 10 -12.80 7.22 -4.96
CA TRP A 10 -11.61 8.03 -5.20
C TRP A 10 -11.90 9.24 -6.09
N GLY A 11 -12.74 9.08 -7.12
CA GLY A 11 -13.17 10.20 -7.97
C GLY A 11 -13.92 11.27 -7.17
N LEU A 12 -14.86 10.87 -6.31
CA LEU A 12 -15.58 11.78 -5.42
C LEU A 12 -14.65 12.43 -4.40
N MET A 13 -13.69 11.69 -3.84
CA MET A 13 -12.68 12.25 -2.93
C MET A 13 -11.86 13.34 -3.62
N VAL A 14 -11.36 13.08 -4.84
CA VAL A 14 -10.59 14.06 -5.61
C VAL A 14 -11.45 15.28 -5.93
N TRP A 15 -12.68 15.07 -6.40
CA TRP A 15 -13.60 16.16 -6.75
C TRP A 15 -13.97 17.01 -5.53
N LEU A 16 -14.44 16.40 -4.43
CA LEU A 16 -14.81 17.11 -3.20
C LEU A 16 -13.62 17.84 -2.58
N SER A 17 -12.47 17.17 -2.47
CA SER A 17 -11.29 17.77 -1.86
C SER A 17 -10.79 18.98 -2.66
N THR A 18 -10.88 18.93 -3.98
CA THR A 18 -10.52 20.06 -4.86
C THR A 18 -11.55 21.19 -4.77
N ALA A 19 -12.85 20.86 -4.68
CA ALA A 19 -13.91 21.86 -4.53
C ALA A 19 -13.82 22.62 -3.20
N VAL A 20 -13.43 21.94 -2.11
CA VAL A 20 -13.35 22.55 -0.77
C VAL A 20 -12.01 23.25 -0.53
N TRP A 21 -10.89 22.64 -0.94
CA TRP A 21 -9.54 23.09 -0.58
C TRP A 21 -8.73 23.66 -1.75
N GLY A 22 -9.30 23.66 -2.96
CA GLY A 22 -8.57 24.05 -4.17
C GLY A 22 -7.52 23.02 -4.60
N ASN A 23 -6.56 23.47 -5.41
CA ASN A 23 -5.51 22.60 -5.95
C ASN A 23 -4.35 22.36 -4.96
N GLU A 24 -4.24 23.17 -3.91
CA GLU A 24 -3.18 23.03 -2.92
C GLU A 24 -3.38 21.78 -2.07
N VAL A 25 -2.28 21.06 -1.79
CA VAL A 25 -2.30 19.85 -0.96
C VAL A 25 -1.80 20.20 0.43
N GLY A 26 -2.70 20.71 1.27
CA GLY A 26 -2.44 21.01 2.67
C GLY A 26 -2.78 19.86 3.64
N PRO A 27 -2.40 19.97 4.93
CA PRO A 27 -2.71 18.96 5.95
C PRO A 27 -4.21 18.69 6.11
N ALA A 28 -5.05 19.74 6.10
CA ALA A 28 -6.50 19.63 6.23
C ALA A 28 -7.14 18.84 5.07
N ARG A 29 -6.66 19.08 3.84
CA ARG A 29 -7.08 18.33 2.66
C ARG A 29 -6.71 16.84 2.77
N ARG A 30 -5.48 16.53 3.21
CA ARG A 30 -5.03 15.15 3.41
C ARG A 30 -5.85 14.42 4.47
N ILE A 31 -6.08 15.05 5.63
CA ILE A 31 -6.89 14.46 6.71
C ILE A 31 -8.33 14.22 6.25
N SER A 32 -8.99 15.22 5.68
CA SER A 32 -10.38 15.09 5.23
C SER A 32 -10.53 14.01 4.14
N SER A 33 -9.57 13.93 3.20
CA SER A 33 -9.54 12.87 2.20
C SER A 33 -9.35 11.48 2.82
N ALA A 34 -8.43 11.34 3.79
CA ALA A 34 -8.19 10.09 4.48
C ALA A 34 -9.44 9.60 5.24
N LEU A 35 -10.09 10.50 5.98
CA LEU A 35 -11.33 10.22 6.70
C LEU A 35 -12.46 9.84 5.73
N PHE A 36 -12.59 10.56 4.62
CA PHE A 36 -13.59 10.25 3.60
C PHE A 36 -13.39 8.85 3.01
N VAL A 37 -12.17 8.54 2.57
CA VAL A 37 -11.86 7.25 1.91
C VAL A 37 -12.06 6.09 2.87
N ILE A 38 -11.57 6.18 4.11
CA ILE A 38 -11.74 5.08 5.07
C ILE A 38 -13.21 4.89 5.46
N ALA A 39 -13.95 5.99 5.68
CA ALA A 39 -15.35 5.97 6.07
C ALA A 39 -16.28 5.39 5.00
N LEU A 40 -15.89 5.44 3.72
CA LEU A 40 -16.67 4.81 2.64
C LEU A 40 -16.16 3.41 2.28
N THR A 41 -14.85 3.21 2.23
CA THR A 41 -14.26 1.95 1.77
C THR A 41 -14.54 0.80 2.73
N VAL A 42 -14.36 1.01 4.04
CA VAL A 42 -14.56 -0.07 5.02
C VAL A 42 -16.02 -0.51 5.06
N PRO A 43 -17.03 0.39 5.19
CA PRO A 43 -18.44 -0.02 5.12
C PRO A 43 -18.81 -0.64 3.78
N MET A 44 -18.29 -0.13 2.66
CA MET A 44 -18.51 -0.75 1.34
C MET A 44 -18.08 -2.22 1.36
N ILE A 45 -16.86 -2.54 1.82
CA ILE A 45 -16.40 -3.94 1.87
C ILE A 45 -17.24 -4.78 2.84
N VAL A 46 -17.65 -4.23 3.99
CA VAL A 46 -18.56 -4.90 4.93
C VAL A 46 -19.90 -5.23 4.27
N VAL A 47 -20.50 -4.26 3.59
CA VAL A 47 -21.82 -4.42 2.96
C VAL A 47 -21.76 -5.45 1.84
N VAL A 48 -20.79 -5.33 0.93
CA VAL A 48 -20.63 -6.28 -0.17
C VAL A 48 -20.40 -7.68 0.38
N ARG A 49 -19.51 -7.82 1.36
CA ARG A 49 -19.14 -9.14 1.85
C ARG A 49 -20.27 -9.82 2.63
N ARG A 50 -20.99 -9.07 3.46
CA ARG A 50 -22.05 -9.60 4.32
C ARG A 50 -23.37 -9.81 3.59
N PHE A 51 -23.78 -8.86 2.75
CA PHE A 51 -25.14 -8.87 2.19
C PHE A 51 -25.19 -9.39 0.75
N LEU A 52 -24.17 -9.13 -0.06
CA LEU A 52 -24.18 -9.54 -1.47
C LEU A 52 -23.48 -10.88 -1.67
N ASP A 53 -22.26 -11.00 -1.16
CA ASP A 53 -21.49 -12.24 -1.27
C ASP A 53 -21.96 -13.31 -0.27
N ARG A 54 -22.58 -12.89 0.83
CA ARG A 54 -22.95 -13.73 1.98
C ARG A 54 -21.80 -14.60 2.48
N ARG A 55 -20.60 -14.03 2.60
CA ARG A 55 -19.38 -14.75 3.00
C ARG A 55 -18.84 -14.22 4.35
N PRO A 56 -18.23 -15.08 5.19
CA PRO A 56 -17.77 -14.64 6.51
C PRO A 56 -16.56 -13.71 6.41
N TRP A 57 -16.52 -12.71 7.31
CA TRP A 57 -15.44 -11.70 7.38
C TRP A 57 -14.06 -12.31 7.68
N SER A 58 -14.03 -13.42 8.41
CA SER A 58 -12.81 -14.15 8.76
C SER A 58 -12.01 -14.62 7.54
N THR A 59 -12.66 -14.81 6.40
CA THR A 59 -12.02 -15.23 5.13
C THR A 59 -11.09 -14.17 4.55
N LEU A 60 -11.27 -12.90 4.94
CA LEU A 60 -10.34 -11.83 4.56
C LEU A 60 -8.99 -11.96 5.26
N ARG A 61 -8.87 -12.78 6.31
CA ARG A 61 -7.65 -12.95 7.12
C ARG A 61 -7.18 -11.66 7.79
N LEU A 62 -8.15 -10.88 8.28
CA LEU A 62 -7.91 -9.77 9.21
C LEU A 62 -7.74 -10.35 10.62
N GLN A 63 -6.52 -10.73 10.93
CA GLN A 63 -6.12 -11.19 12.26
C GLN A 63 -6.39 -10.10 13.32
N THR A 64 -6.64 -10.51 14.56
CA THR A 64 -6.84 -9.61 15.71
C THR A 64 -5.81 -9.88 16.81
N GLY A 65 -5.70 -8.97 17.78
CA GLY A 65 -4.80 -9.11 18.92
C GLY A 65 -3.30 -9.08 18.54
N PRO A 66 -2.43 -9.80 19.25
CA PRO A 66 -0.98 -9.75 19.02
C PRO A 66 -0.55 -10.18 17.61
N SER A 67 -1.30 -11.08 16.99
CA SER A 67 -1.00 -11.58 15.64
C SER A 67 -1.16 -10.50 14.54
N LEU A 68 -2.05 -9.54 14.74
CA LEU A 68 -2.18 -8.34 13.88
C LEU A 68 -0.88 -7.55 13.90
N TRP A 69 -0.42 -7.17 15.09
CA TRP A 69 0.77 -6.33 15.25
C TRP A 69 2.01 -7.01 14.71
N ARG A 70 2.17 -8.32 14.96
CA ARG A 70 3.26 -9.10 14.38
C ARG A 70 3.25 -9.02 12.84
N SER A 71 2.10 -9.30 12.21
CA SER A 71 1.99 -9.29 10.75
C SER A 71 2.24 -7.89 10.16
N LEU A 72 1.70 -6.85 10.80
CA LEU A 72 1.91 -5.46 10.42
C LEU A 72 3.38 -5.06 10.51
N LEU A 73 4.03 -5.31 11.65
CA LEU A 73 5.43 -4.95 11.90
C LEU A 73 6.39 -5.73 10.99
N VAL A 74 6.11 -7.01 10.71
CA VAL A 74 6.87 -7.78 9.71
C VAL A 74 6.72 -7.14 8.33
N GLY A 75 5.50 -6.71 7.96
CA GLY A 75 5.25 -5.97 6.73
C GLY A 75 6.09 -4.69 6.64
N VAL A 76 6.00 -3.82 7.65
CA VAL A 76 6.78 -2.57 7.74
C VAL A 76 8.28 -2.86 7.65
N GLY A 77 8.78 -3.79 8.47
CA GLY A 77 10.19 -4.16 8.51
C GLY A 77 10.69 -4.74 7.19
N SER A 78 9.84 -5.49 6.47
CA SER A 78 10.21 -6.09 5.18
C SER A 78 10.54 -5.06 4.10
N PHE A 79 9.97 -3.85 4.18
CA PHE A 79 10.35 -2.75 3.30
C PHE A 79 11.43 -1.86 3.93
N VAL A 80 11.22 -1.42 5.17
CA VAL A 80 12.03 -0.37 5.80
C VAL A 80 13.46 -0.85 6.07
N ILE A 81 13.68 -2.10 6.47
CA ILE A 81 15.02 -2.60 6.80
C ILE A 81 15.94 -2.62 5.56
N PRO A 82 15.58 -3.26 4.43
CA PRO A 82 16.40 -3.20 3.22
C PRO A 82 16.60 -1.76 2.72
N SER A 83 15.56 -0.93 2.80
CA SER A 83 15.63 0.48 2.38
C SER A 83 16.63 1.28 3.21
N ALA A 84 16.60 1.12 4.54
CA ALA A 84 17.51 1.80 5.45
C ALA A 84 18.95 1.34 5.26
N ILE A 85 19.18 0.04 5.04
CA ILE A 85 20.51 -0.52 4.75
C ILE A 85 21.05 0.08 3.45
N GLY A 86 20.27 0.05 2.36
CA GLY A 86 20.73 0.56 1.07
C GLY A 86 20.97 2.07 1.07
N LEU A 87 20.09 2.86 1.69
CA LEU A 87 20.31 4.30 1.88
C LEU A 87 21.50 4.60 2.79
N GLY A 88 21.70 3.82 3.84
CA GLY A 88 22.85 3.95 4.75
C GLY A 88 24.17 3.73 4.01
N VAL A 89 24.25 2.69 3.19
CA VAL A 89 25.41 2.41 2.33
C VAL A 89 25.63 3.53 1.31
N ALA A 90 24.59 3.97 0.60
CA ALA A 90 24.70 5.05 -0.39
C ALA A 90 25.13 6.38 0.24
N SER A 91 24.64 6.68 1.45
CA SER A 91 25.03 7.89 2.20
C SER A 91 26.48 7.80 2.68
N ALA A 92 26.90 6.64 3.21
CA ALA A 92 28.28 6.41 3.64
C ALA A 92 29.29 6.46 2.47
N ALA A 93 28.86 6.03 1.29
CA ALA A 93 29.65 6.14 0.05
C ALA A 93 29.62 7.55 -0.58
N GLY A 94 28.86 8.49 0.00
CA GLY A 94 28.73 9.86 -0.51
C GLY A 94 27.90 9.99 -1.79
N TRP A 95 27.15 8.95 -2.18
CA TRP A 95 26.32 8.95 -3.39
C TRP A 95 25.03 9.77 -3.24
N VAL A 96 24.57 9.95 -2.01
CA VAL A 96 23.40 10.77 -1.69
C VAL A 96 23.63 11.56 -0.41
N ARG A 97 23.17 12.81 -0.42
CA ARG A 97 23.04 13.65 0.77
C ARG A 97 21.56 13.87 1.05
N ILE A 98 21.15 13.64 2.28
CA ILE A 98 19.78 13.88 2.76
C ILE A 98 19.88 14.97 3.83
N THR A 99 19.23 16.10 3.62
CA THR A 99 19.22 17.23 4.55
C THR A 99 17.80 17.71 4.80
N THR A 100 17.57 18.30 5.97
CA THR A 100 16.29 18.91 6.33
C THR A 100 16.55 20.09 7.24
N ASP A 101 15.76 21.15 7.07
CA ASP A 101 15.78 22.34 7.93
C ASP A 101 14.82 22.19 9.12
N LEU A 102 14.11 21.06 9.22
CA LEU A 102 13.20 20.78 10.33
C LEU A 102 13.99 20.46 11.60
N SER A 103 13.48 20.94 12.74
CA SER A 103 13.93 20.43 14.03
C SER A 103 13.59 18.94 14.17
N PRO A 104 14.32 18.17 15.01
CA PRO A 104 14.03 16.75 15.21
C PRO A 104 12.57 16.47 15.60
N ALA A 105 11.98 17.33 16.45
CA ALA A 105 10.57 17.21 16.84
C ALA A 105 9.61 17.45 15.67
N ALA A 106 9.89 18.46 14.83
CA ALA A 106 9.09 18.74 13.65
C ALA A 106 9.19 17.62 12.61
N LEU A 107 10.38 17.03 12.44
CA LEU A 107 10.58 15.88 11.55
C LEU A 107 9.79 14.66 12.04
N VAL A 108 9.86 14.33 13.33
CA VAL A 108 9.05 13.25 13.92
C VAL A 108 7.55 13.50 13.72
N GLY A 109 7.10 14.74 13.94
CA GLY A 109 5.72 15.15 13.69
C GLY A 109 5.29 14.96 12.23
N ALA A 110 6.14 15.36 11.27
CA ALA A 110 5.87 15.19 9.84
C ALA A 110 5.81 13.71 9.41
N VAL A 111 6.71 12.88 9.93
CA VAL A 111 6.70 11.43 9.68
C VAL A 111 5.46 10.79 10.32
N ALA A 112 5.12 11.12 11.57
CA ALA A 112 3.93 10.60 12.23
C ALA A 112 2.64 11.00 11.49
N PHE A 113 2.55 12.25 11.03
CA PHE A 113 1.45 12.72 10.20
C PHE A 113 1.35 11.92 8.88
N THR A 114 2.49 11.67 8.22
CA THR A 114 2.55 10.87 7.00
C THR A 114 2.10 9.44 7.27
N VAL A 115 2.57 8.81 8.35
CA VAL A 115 2.17 7.46 8.76
C VAL A 115 0.65 7.37 8.91
N VAL A 116 0.03 8.27 9.66
CA VAL A 116 -1.42 8.24 9.92
C VAL A 116 -2.21 8.47 8.63
N THR A 117 -1.83 9.48 7.85
CA THR A 117 -2.57 9.82 6.62
C THR A 117 -2.44 8.74 5.56
N VAL A 118 -1.24 8.22 5.30
CA VAL A 118 -1.01 7.09 4.39
C VAL A 118 -1.78 5.85 4.84
N LEU A 119 -1.75 5.53 6.13
CA LEU A 119 -2.42 4.35 6.64
C LEU A 119 -3.94 4.39 6.37
N LEU A 120 -4.56 5.54 6.58
CA LEU A 120 -6.02 5.72 6.45
C LEU A 120 -6.47 6.02 5.03
N LEU A 121 -5.67 6.74 4.24
CA LEU A 121 -6.01 7.13 2.87
C LEU A 121 -5.67 6.04 1.85
N GLU A 122 -4.55 5.34 2.04
CA GLU A 122 -3.94 4.50 1.01
C GLU A 122 -3.86 3.04 1.51
N ALA A 123 -3.06 2.77 2.54
CA ALA A 123 -2.68 1.39 2.88
C ALA A 123 -3.87 0.53 3.35
N ILE A 124 -4.66 0.96 4.34
CA ILE A 124 -5.82 0.16 4.79
C ILE A 124 -6.87 0.02 3.67
N PRO A 125 -7.34 1.12 3.05
CA PRO A 125 -8.39 1.02 2.02
C PRO A 125 -7.97 0.15 0.83
N GLU A 126 -6.80 0.40 0.26
CA GLU A 126 -6.35 -0.30 -0.94
C GLU A 126 -6.04 -1.77 -0.64
N GLU A 127 -5.36 -2.09 0.46
CA GLU A 127 -5.08 -3.49 0.78
C GLU A 127 -6.34 -4.27 1.17
N LEU A 128 -7.31 -3.63 1.82
CA LEU A 128 -8.58 -4.28 2.11
C LEU A 128 -9.37 -4.60 0.83
N ILE A 129 -9.35 -3.70 -0.16
CA ILE A 129 -9.96 -3.93 -1.48
C ILE A 129 -9.22 -5.04 -2.23
N PHE A 130 -7.91 -4.90 -2.43
CA PHE A 130 -7.17 -5.75 -3.36
C PHE A 130 -6.69 -7.06 -2.73
N ARG A 131 -6.12 -7.02 -1.52
CA ARG A 131 -5.50 -8.19 -0.85
C ARG A 131 -6.47 -8.87 0.12
N GLY A 132 -7.46 -8.12 0.61
CA GLY A 132 -8.64 -8.64 1.27
C GLY A 132 -9.63 -9.20 0.26
N TYR A 133 -10.43 -8.33 -0.35
CA TYR A 133 -11.61 -8.74 -1.12
C TYR A 133 -11.29 -9.39 -2.47
N VAL A 134 -10.56 -8.70 -3.36
CA VAL A 134 -10.30 -9.16 -4.74
C VAL A 134 -9.48 -10.44 -4.74
N TYR A 135 -8.35 -10.45 -4.02
CA TYR A 135 -7.50 -11.64 -3.87
C TYR A 135 -8.30 -12.82 -3.32
N ARG A 136 -9.08 -12.65 -2.25
CA ARG A 136 -9.84 -13.75 -1.64
C ARG A 136 -10.92 -14.29 -2.58
N THR A 137 -11.59 -13.39 -3.29
CA THR A 137 -12.64 -13.77 -4.24
C THR A 137 -12.07 -14.58 -5.40
N LEU A 138 -10.91 -14.18 -5.92
CA LEU A 138 -10.21 -14.92 -6.96
C LEU A 138 -9.65 -16.25 -6.43
N SER A 139 -8.94 -16.23 -5.30
CA SER A 139 -8.29 -17.45 -4.77
C SER A 139 -9.29 -18.54 -4.39
N ALA A 140 -10.56 -18.19 -4.14
CA ALA A 140 -11.63 -19.17 -3.92
C ALA A 140 -11.92 -20.08 -5.13
N SER A 141 -11.59 -19.65 -6.35
CA SER A 141 -11.92 -20.38 -7.59
C SER A 141 -10.72 -20.67 -8.48
N ILE A 142 -9.61 -19.96 -8.31
CA ILE A 142 -8.39 -20.14 -9.11
C ILE A 142 -7.15 -20.24 -8.22
N ALA A 143 -6.04 -20.68 -8.80
CA ALA A 143 -4.75 -20.75 -8.12
C ALA A 143 -4.36 -19.40 -7.48
N PRO A 144 -3.93 -19.37 -6.20
CA PRO A 144 -3.47 -18.16 -5.52
C PRO A 144 -2.45 -17.33 -6.29
N VAL A 145 -1.51 -17.97 -7.01
CA VAL A 145 -0.55 -17.24 -7.85
C VAL A 145 -1.23 -16.47 -8.99
N ARG A 146 -2.28 -17.03 -9.60
CA ARG A 146 -3.07 -16.34 -10.63
C ARG A 146 -3.88 -15.22 -10.01
N ALA A 147 -4.43 -15.42 -8.80
CA ALA A 147 -5.10 -14.37 -8.05
C ALA A 147 -4.16 -13.18 -7.80
N VAL A 148 -2.90 -13.42 -7.42
CA VAL A 148 -1.85 -12.38 -7.25
C VAL A 148 -1.64 -11.59 -8.55
N LEU A 149 -1.48 -12.26 -9.69
CA LEU A 149 -1.22 -11.57 -10.96
C LEU A 149 -2.43 -10.74 -11.41
N ILE A 150 -3.63 -11.30 -11.33
CA ILE A 150 -4.86 -10.61 -11.75
C ILE A 150 -5.13 -9.40 -10.86
N GLN A 151 -5.05 -9.54 -9.53
CA GLN A 151 -5.25 -8.39 -8.65
C GLN A 151 -4.18 -7.31 -8.85
N ALA A 152 -2.94 -7.68 -9.18
CA ALA A 152 -1.86 -6.74 -9.43
C ALA A 152 -2.13 -5.90 -10.70
N VAL A 153 -2.60 -6.54 -11.77
CA VAL A 153 -3.02 -5.84 -12.99
C VAL A 153 -4.19 -4.91 -12.71
N LEU A 154 -5.21 -5.37 -11.97
CA LEU A 154 -6.36 -4.53 -11.61
C LEU A 154 -5.95 -3.33 -10.75
N PHE A 155 -5.03 -3.53 -9.80
CA PHE A 155 -4.45 -2.48 -8.98
C PHE A 155 -3.70 -1.46 -9.83
N ALA A 156 -2.85 -1.93 -10.75
CA ALA A 156 -2.12 -1.08 -11.68
C ALA A 156 -3.03 -0.26 -12.59
N LEU A 157 -4.07 -0.88 -13.16
CA LEU A 157 -5.04 -0.20 -14.00
C LEU A 157 -5.78 0.88 -13.22
N LEU A 158 -6.26 0.57 -12.00
CA LEU A 158 -6.99 1.53 -11.17
C LEU A 158 -6.10 2.72 -10.79
N GLY A 159 -4.93 2.45 -10.20
CA GLY A 159 -4.00 3.49 -9.77
C GLY A 159 -3.56 4.37 -10.94
N THR A 160 -3.15 3.75 -12.06
CA THR A 160 -2.71 4.49 -13.25
C THR A 160 -3.84 5.32 -13.85
N THR A 161 -5.07 4.81 -13.89
CA THR A 161 -6.22 5.57 -14.40
C THR A 161 -6.49 6.82 -13.57
N LEU A 162 -6.44 6.72 -12.24
CA LEU A 162 -6.61 7.87 -11.35
C LEU A 162 -5.51 8.91 -11.57
N TRP A 163 -4.26 8.48 -11.75
CA TRP A 163 -3.13 9.37 -12.03
C TRP A 163 -3.20 10.01 -13.42
N VAL A 164 -3.62 9.26 -14.45
CA VAL A 164 -3.84 9.80 -15.79
C VAL A 164 -4.96 10.83 -15.79
N ALA A 165 -6.03 10.60 -15.01
CA ALA A 165 -7.14 11.55 -14.90
C ALA A 165 -6.75 12.88 -14.26
N THR A 166 -5.77 12.89 -13.35
CA THR A 166 -5.36 14.10 -12.61
C THR A 166 -4.10 14.77 -13.18
N THR A 167 -3.22 13.99 -13.83
CA THR A 167 -1.89 14.45 -14.27
C THR A 167 -1.68 14.32 -15.79
N GLY A 168 -2.57 13.62 -16.49
CA GLY A 168 -2.50 13.38 -17.93
C GLY A 168 -1.74 12.10 -18.30
N TRP A 169 -1.74 11.77 -19.60
CA TRP A 169 -1.23 10.49 -20.12
C TRP A 169 0.28 10.27 -19.97
N GLY A 170 1.07 11.31 -19.74
CA GLY A 170 2.53 11.22 -19.65
C GLY A 170 3.04 10.32 -18.51
N VAL A 171 2.23 10.10 -17.47
CA VAL A 171 2.61 9.29 -16.30
C VAL A 171 2.34 7.79 -16.48
N ILE A 172 1.76 7.36 -17.61
CA ILE A 172 1.25 5.99 -17.79
C ILE A 172 2.33 4.91 -17.61
N VAL A 173 3.53 5.10 -18.16
CA VAL A 173 4.62 4.11 -18.09
C VAL A 173 5.20 4.04 -16.68
N GLU A 174 5.51 5.21 -16.09
CA GLU A 174 6.09 5.29 -14.75
C GLU A 174 5.10 4.76 -13.69
N ARG A 175 3.86 5.26 -13.68
CA ARG A 175 2.85 4.86 -12.68
C ARG A 175 2.37 3.44 -12.92
N GLY A 176 2.17 3.05 -14.18
CA GLY A 176 1.76 1.69 -14.54
C GLY A 176 2.78 0.64 -14.09
N SER A 177 4.07 0.88 -14.35
CA SER A 177 5.12 -0.05 -13.92
C SER A 177 5.26 -0.10 -12.39
N LEU A 178 5.24 1.05 -11.71
CA LEU A 178 5.29 1.13 -10.25
C LEU A 178 4.13 0.37 -9.61
N PHE A 179 2.89 0.67 -10.01
CA PHE A 179 1.72 0.02 -9.43
C PHE A 179 1.66 -1.46 -9.77
N LEU A 180 2.14 -1.90 -10.94
CA LEU A 180 2.18 -3.32 -11.27
C LEU A 180 3.18 -4.08 -10.37
N VAL A 181 4.40 -3.55 -10.23
CA VAL A 181 5.43 -4.16 -9.36
C VAL A 181 4.95 -4.20 -7.91
N MET A 182 4.43 -3.07 -7.41
CA MET A 182 3.83 -3.00 -6.08
C MET A 182 2.64 -3.95 -5.93
N GLY A 183 1.80 -3.98 -6.96
CA GLY A 183 0.71 -4.92 -7.19
C GLY A 183 1.09 -6.35 -6.85
N VAL A 184 2.12 -6.84 -7.55
CA VAL A 184 2.65 -8.20 -7.43
C VAL A 184 3.26 -8.42 -6.04
N VAL A 185 4.14 -7.53 -5.57
CA VAL A 185 4.85 -7.72 -4.29
C VAL A 185 3.88 -7.79 -3.12
N LEU A 186 2.91 -6.89 -3.03
CA LEU A 186 1.86 -6.92 -1.99
C LEU A 186 0.99 -8.17 -2.08
N GLY A 187 0.66 -8.63 -3.30
CA GLY A 187 -0.06 -9.89 -3.51
C GLY A 187 0.73 -11.11 -3.04
N VAL A 188 2.05 -11.14 -3.31
CA VAL A 188 2.95 -12.18 -2.79
C VAL A 188 3.03 -12.09 -1.27
N GLN A 189 3.17 -10.90 -0.68
CA GLN A 189 3.15 -10.69 0.77
C GLN A 189 1.89 -11.28 1.39
N ARG A 190 0.71 -10.97 0.83
CA ARG A 190 -0.58 -11.54 1.25
C ARG A 190 -0.61 -13.06 1.17
N LEU A 191 -0.07 -13.64 0.11
CA LEU A 191 -0.06 -15.08 -0.13
C LEU A 191 0.86 -15.80 0.87
N VAL A 192 2.08 -15.27 1.10
CA VAL A 192 3.07 -15.92 1.96
C VAL A 192 2.75 -15.76 3.44
N SER A 193 2.18 -14.62 3.85
CA SER A 193 1.84 -14.35 5.25
C SER A 193 0.46 -14.87 5.66
N ASP A 194 -0.44 -15.08 4.69
CA ASP A 194 -1.87 -15.30 4.92
C ASP A 194 -2.53 -14.24 5.79
N SER A 195 -2.08 -12.99 5.69
CA SER A 195 -2.58 -11.86 6.46
C SER A 195 -2.66 -10.63 5.57
N VAL A 196 -3.72 -9.83 5.71
CA VAL A 196 -3.82 -8.52 5.06
C VAL A 196 -2.97 -7.48 5.80
N TRP A 197 -2.63 -7.71 7.07
CA TRP A 197 -1.80 -6.78 7.84
C TRP A 197 -0.36 -6.71 7.33
N THR A 198 0.20 -7.80 6.78
CA THR A 198 1.54 -7.79 6.18
C THR A 198 1.64 -6.88 4.95
N PRO A 199 0.78 -6.99 3.92
CA PRO A 199 0.78 -6.03 2.83
C PRO A 199 0.43 -4.61 3.30
N ILE A 200 -0.47 -4.41 4.28
CA ILE A 200 -0.71 -3.06 4.86
C ILE A 200 0.59 -2.48 5.42
N GLY A 201 1.35 -3.27 6.18
CA GLY A 201 2.61 -2.83 6.75
C GLY A 201 3.67 -2.53 5.69
N PHE A 202 3.80 -3.40 4.68
CA PHE A 202 4.72 -3.17 3.57
C PHE A 202 4.35 -1.90 2.79
N HIS A 203 3.07 -1.73 2.46
CA HIS A 203 2.54 -0.55 1.78
C HIS A 203 2.86 0.71 2.59
N LEU A 204 2.54 0.71 3.89
CA LEU A 204 2.83 1.82 4.80
C LEU A 204 4.33 2.16 4.82
N GLY A 205 5.20 1.15 4.95
CA GLY A 205 6.65 1.34 4.94
C GLY A 205 7.14 1.97 3.63
N PHE A 206 6.66 1.47 2.48
CA PHE A 206 6.97 2.03 1.17
C PHE A 206 6.55 3.50 1.06
N GLN A 207 5.29 3.78 1.33
CA GLN A 207 4.73 5.12 1.17
C GLN A 207 5.36 6.13 2.14
N VAL A 208 5.63 5.75 3.38
CA VAL A 208 6.27 6.65 4.35
C VAL A 208 7.68 7.01 3.90
N VAL A 209 8.48 6.04 3.44
CA VAL A 209 9.84 6.30 2.93
C VAL A 209 9.77 7.14 1.65
N ALA A 210 8.95 6.74 0.68
CA ALA A 210 8.82 7.45 -0.59
C ALA A 210 8.31 8.88 -0.38
N GLN A 211 7.23 9.08 0.39
CA GLN A 211 6.69 10.42 0.61
C GLN A 211 7.65 11.30 1.41
N SER A 212 8.36 10.74 2.39
CA SER A 212 9.30 11.50 3.22
C SER A 212 10.57 11.90 2.49
N LEU A 213 11.07 11.10 1.55
CA LEU A 213 12.36 11.36 0.88
C LEU A 213 12.23 11.91 -0.55
N LEU A 214 11.12 11.63 -1.24
CA LEU A 214 10.95 12.01 -2.65
C LEU A 214 9.91 13.13 -2.85
N THR A 215 8.99 13.33 -1.90
CA THR A 215 7.89 14.29 -2.09
C THR A 215 7.77 15.34 -0.99
N ASN A 216 8.39 15.13 0.16
CA ASN A 216 8.33 16.08 1.27
C ASN A 216 9.23 17.29 0.96
N PRO A 217 8.68 18.50 0.75
CA PRO A 217 9.47 19.67 0.39
C PRO A 217 10.44 20.11 1.50
N ALA A 218 10.22 19.68 2.74
CA ALA A 218 11.10 19.99 3.87
C ALA A 218 12.31 19.05 3.97
N VAL A 219 12.39 18.01 3.14
CA VAL A 219 13.52 17.07 3.07
C VAL A 219 14.14 17.15 1.69
N GLN A 220 15.39 17.61 1.64
CA GLN A 220 16.14 17.74 0.40
C GLN A 220 17.03 16.52 0.22
N THR A 221 17.00 15.95 -0.99
CA THR A 221 17.88 14.85 -1.38
C THR A 221 18.70 15.27 -2.61
N SER A 222 20.01 15.00 -2.59
CA SER A 222 20.89 15.41 -3.69
C SER A 222 20.66 14.62 -4.99
N SER A 223 20.00 13.47 -4.91
CA SER A 223 19.67 12.63 -6.08
C SER A 223 18.46 11.74 -5.80
N ALA A 224 17.33 12.06 -6.42
CA ALA A 224 16.12 11.23 -6.37
C ALA A 224 16.38 9.82 -6.94
N MET A 225 17.19 9.72 -8.00
CA MET A 225 17.56 8.44 -8.60
C MET A 225 18.28 7.52 -7.60
N VAL A 226 19.25 8.05 -6.85
CA VAL A 226 19.96 7.24 -5.84
C VAL A 226 19.02 6.85 -4.70
N VAL A 227 18.11 7.74 -4.26
CA VAL A 227 17.08 7.38 -3.26
C VAL A 227 16.18 6.26 -3.78
N THR A 228 15.78 6.29 -5.06
CA THR A 228 14.97 5.23 -5.66
C THR A 228 15.76 3.92 -5.73
N VAL A 229 16.98 3.93 -6.28
CA VAL A 229 17.76 2.71 -6.51
C VAL A 229 18.30 2.10 -5.21
N ALA A 230 18.74 2.93 -4.26
CA ALA A 230 19.33 2.46 -3.01
C ALA A 230 18.32 2.38 -1.85
N GLY A 231 17.23 3.15 -1.90
CA GLY A 231 16.18 3.12 -0.87
C GLY A 231 14.98 2.30 -1.26
N ILE A 232 14.37 2.59 -2.41
CA ILE A 232 13.07 1.99 -2.77
C ILE A 232 13.22 0.58 -3.34
N VAL A 233 14.12 0.39 -4.30
CA VAL A 233 14.30 -0.89 -5.01
C VAL A 233 14.67 -2.05 -4.06
N PRO A 234 15.59 -1.89 -3.09
CA PRO A 234 15.92 -2.98 -2.16
C PRO A 234 14.73 -3.40 -1.31
N GLY A 235 13.89 -2.44 -0.90
CA GLY A 235 12.63 -2.71 -0.22
C GLY A 235 11.73 -3.64 -1.03
N PHE A 236 11.54 -3.38 -2.33
CA PHE A 236 10.76 -4.28 -3.19
C PHE A 236 11.42 -5.65 -3.39
N VAL A 237 12.72 -5.67 -3.70
CA VAL A 237 13.47 -6.89 -4.06
C VAL A 237 13.58 -7.87 -2.89
N PHE A 238 13.92 -7.37 -1.69
CA PHE A 238 14.21 -8.24 -0.55
C PHE A 238 13.02 -8.48 0.37
N SER A 239 11.88 -7.80 0.17
CA SER A 239 10.76 -7.88 1.11
C SER A 239 10.23 -9.28 1.36
N VAL A 240 10.10 -10.11 0.31
CA VAL A 240 9.59 -11.48 0.48
C VAL A 240 10.59 -12.31 1.28
N ALA A 241 11.89 -12.14 1.04
CA ALA A 241 12.93 -12.82 1.80
C ALA A 241 12.90 -12.39 3.27
N VAL A 242 12.80 -11.08 3.55
CA VAL A 242 12.70 -10.57 4.92
C VAL A 242 11.44 -11.08 5.61
N THR A 243 10.27 -11.06 4.96
CA THR A 243 9.04 -11.64 5.52
C THR A 243 9.21 -13.11 5.88
N ARG A 244 9.92 -13.89 5.05
CA ARG A 244 10.17 -15.32 5.27
C ARG A 244 11.12 -15.61 6.43
N LEU A 245 11.92 -14.64 6.89
CA LEU A 245 12.71 -14.77 8.12
C LEU A 245 11.83 -14.79 9.38
N PHE A 246 10.63 -14.21 9.33
CA PHE A 246 9.74 -14.10 10.49
C PHE A 246 8.45 -14.91 10.37
N ILE A 247 8.04 -15.28 9.15
CA ILE A 247 6.82 -16.05 8.85
C ILE A 247 7.17 -17.34 8.11
N HIS A 248 7.14 -18.46 8.85
CA HIS A 248 7.53 -19.79 8.36
C HIS A 248 6.33 -20.66 7.92
N ARG A 249 5.30 -20.05 7.33
CA ARG A 249 4.12 -20.77 6.83
C ARG A 249 4.39 -21.41 5.46
N LYS A 250 3.97 -22.66 5.25
CA LYS A 250 3.89 -23.22 3.88
C LYS A 250 2.76 -22.54 3.12
N ALA A 251 3.11 -21.80 2.09
CA ALA A 251 2.11 -21.07 1.31
C ALA A 251 1.50 -21.96 0.22
N ASN A 252 0.18 -21.86 0.04
CA ASN A 252 -0.52 -22.51 -1.06
C ASN A 252 -0.44 -21.62 -2.30
N TRP A 253 0.25 -22.08 -3.33
CA TRP A 253 0.44 -21.32 -4.57
C TRP A 253 -0.50 -21.74 -5.69
N ILE A 254 -0.98 -22.99 -5.64
CA ILE A 254 -1.53 -23.70 -6.80
C ILE A 254 -3.00 -24.06 -6.60
N LEU A 255 -3.37 -24.59 -5.42
CA LEU A 255 -4.72 -25.10 -5.22
C LEU A 255 -5.66 -23.94 -4.89
N PRO A 256 -6.86 -23.86 -5.49
CA PRO A 256 -7.89 -22.92 -5.05
C PRO A 256 -8.19 -23.09 -3.55
N GLU A 257 -8.60 -22.00 -2.92
CA GLU A 257 -8.90 -21.90 -1.49
C GLU A 257 -10.40 -21.60 -1.30
N PRO A 258 -11.31 -22.53 -1.61
CA PRO A 258 -12.75 -22.29 -1.53
C PRO A 258 -13.15 -21.79 -0.14
N ASP A 259 -14.16 -20.92 -0.09
CA ASP A 259 -14.78 -20.57 1.19
C ASP A 259 -15.49 -21.81 1.74
N ALA A 260 -15.35 -22.07 3.04
CA ALA A 260 -16.17 -23.09 3.69
C ALA A 260 -17.64 -22.72 3.47
N SER A 261 -18.44 -23.67 2.99
CA SER A 261 -19.89 -23.49 2.91
C SER A 261 -20.40 -23.14 4.30
N LEU A 262 -21.21 -22.08 4.39
CA LEU A 262 -21.94 -21.72 5.60
C LEU A 262 -22.89 -22.85 6.01
#